data_AF-A0A937ANC1-F1
#
_entry.id   AF-A0A937ANC1-F1
#
_cell.length_a   1.000
_cell.length_b   1.000
_cell.length_c   1.000
_cell.angle_alpha   90.00
_cell.angle_beta   90.00
_cell.angle_gamma   90.00
#
_symmetry.space_group_name_H-M   'P 1'
#
loop_
_entity.id
_entity.type
_entity.pdbx_description
1 polymer ?
#
loop_
_entity_poly.entity_id
_entity_poly.type
_entity_poly.pdbx_seq_one_letter_code
_entity_poly.pdbx_strand_id
1 'polypeptide(L)'
;MHLLRAAVDHPWESVVGALKQNPRADLGDPTQPGTGAWHLRHMLETFRHHAATVSPELEPWPAVPFDASPYAVADALLADIDQFVAWWAGRPPQSAQVRVHYGGRVMDLSEMVGIMTRHITWHAAAVHYWCRWKMPVGEAR
;
A
#
# COMPACT_ATOMS: atom_id res chain seq x y z
N MET A 1 -3.77 15.90 -10.38
CA MET A 1 -4.50 14.61 -10.31
C MET A 1 -3.70 13.44 -10.86
N HIS A 2 -3.20 13.49 -12.11
CA HIS A 2 -2.32 12.44 -12.66
C HIS A 2 -1.10 12.10 -11.80
N LEU A 3 -0.50 13.09 -11.12
CA LEU A 3 0.67 12.89 -10.25
C LEU A 3 0.38 12.06 -8.99
N LEU A 4 -0.81 12.18 -8.38
CA LEU A 4 -1.17 11.42 -7.17
C LEU A 4 -1.34 9.94 -7.53
N ARG A 5 -2.08 9.69 -8.60
CA ARG A 5 -2.27 8.33 -9.11
C ARG A 5 -0.93 7.72 -9.53
N ALA A 6 -0.10 8.43 -10.30
CA ALA A 6 1.21 7.92 -10.69
C ALA A 6 2.14 7.67 -9.49
N ALA A 7 2.13 8.54 -8.47
CA ALA A 7 2.96 8.38 -7.28
C ALA A 7 2.59 7.14 -6.46
N VAL A 8 1.31 6.74 -6.50
CA VAL A 8 0.80 5.60 -5.73
C VAL A 8 0.75 4.31 -6.58
N ASP A 9 0.38 4.39 -7.85
CA ASP A 9 0.21 3.24 -8.76
C ASP A 9 1.54 2.63 -9.20
N HIS A 10 2.58 3.43 -9.52
CA HIS A 10 3.82 2.89 -10.09
C HIS A 10 4.57 1.92 -9.17
N PRO A 11 4.76 2.20 -7.87
CA PRO A 11 5.34 1.22 -6.95
C PRO A 11 4.52 -0.07 -6.87
N TRP A 12 3.23 0.01 -7.17
CA TRP A 12 2.26 -1.04 -6.92
C TRP A 12 2.00 -1.96 -8.12
N GLU A 13 1.90 -1.41 -9.33
CA GLU A 13 1.95 -2.19 -10.57
C GLU A 13 3.18 -3.12 -10.57
N SER A 14 4.28 -2.61 -10.00
CA SER A 14 5.50 -3.36 -9.79
C SER A 14 5.30 -4.58 -8.86
N VAL A 15 4.57 -4.43 -7.75
CA VAL A 15 4.27 -5.53 -6.81
C VAL A 15 3.40 -6.60 -7.46
N VAL A 16 2.30 -6.21 -8.12
CA VAL A 16 1.43 -7.17 -8.84
C VAL A 16 2.22 -7.86 -9.96
N GLY A 17 3.06 -7.11 -10.67
CA GLY A 17 3.99 -7.66 -11.66
C GLY A 17 4.94 -8.69 -11.05
N ALA A 18 5.52 -8.41 -9.90
CA ALA A 18 6.41 -9.33 -9.20
C ALA A 18 5.70 -10.61 -8.76
N LEU A 19 4.49 -10.51 -8.21
CA LEU A 19 3.69 -11.67 -7.84
C LEU A 19 3.36 -12.55 -9.05
N LYS A 20 2.92 -11.93 -10.16
CA LYS A 20 2.61 -12.64 -11.42
C LYS A 20 3.84 -13.31 -12.03
N GLN A 21 5.02 -12.67 -11.94
CA GLN A 21 6.28 -13.23 -12.43
C GLN A 21 6.82 -14.36 -11.54
N ASN A 22 6.43 -14.38 -10.26
CA ASN A 22 6.89 -15.35 -9.27
C ASN A 22 5.70 -16.03 -8.56
N PRO A 23 4.83 -16.76 -9.29
CA PRO A 23 3.59 -17.31 -8.72
C PRO A 23 3.83 -18.43 -7.69
N ARG A 24 5.05 -18.95 -7.62
CA ARG A 24 5.51 -19.93 -6.62
C ARG A 24 6.29 -19.31 -5.46
N ALA A 25 6.40 -17.98 -5.41
CA ALA A 25 7.10 -17.33 -4.31
C ALA A 25 6.41 -17.66 -3.00
N ASP A 26 7.12 -18.37 -2.11
CA ASP A 26 6.74 -18.43 -0.71
C ASP A 26 7.05 -17.06 -0.09
N LEU A 27 6.00 -16.28 0.14
CA LEU A 27 6.10 -14.96 0.76
C LEU A 27 6.20 -15.06 2.29
N GLY A 28 6.16 -16.26 2.87
CA GLY A 28 6.19 -16.50 4.30
C GLY A 28 4.88 -16.20 5.02
N ASP A 29 4.93 -16.19 6.34
CA ASP A 29 3.78 -15.98 7.23
C ASP A 29 3.42 -14.47 7.34
N PRO A 30 2.18 -14.04 7.04
CA PRO A 30 1.75 -12.65 7.18
C PRO A 30 1.74 -12.14 8.64
N THR A 31 1.76 -13.01 9.65
CA THR A 31 1.87 -12.62 11.06
C THR A 31 3.30 -12.30 11.48
N GLN A 32 4.31 -12.75 10.72
CA GLN A 32 5.71 -12.62 11.09
C GLN A 32 6.33 -11.36 10.46
N PRO A 33 6.75 -10.36 11.27
CA PRO A 33 7.37 -9.15 10.72
C PRO A 33 8.57 -9.43 9.84
N GLY A 34 8.62 -8.76 8.68
CA GLY A 34 9.71 -8.85 7.72
C GLY A 34 9.54 -9.93 6.63
N THR A 35 8.48 -10.73 6.66
CA THR A 35 8.13 -11.61 5.53
C THR A 35 7.51 -10.82 4.37
N GLY A 36 7.52 -11.40 3.16
CA GLY A 36 6.88 -10.79 2.00
C GLY A 36 5.36 -10.63 2.20
N ALA A 37 4.73 -11.63 2.82
CA ALA A 37 3.32 -11.62 3.15
C ALA A 37 3.00 -10.55 4.20
N TRP A 38 3.86 -10.39 5.21
CA TRP A 38 3.72 -9.33 6.20
C TRP A 38 3.86 -7.95 5.56
N HIS A 39 4.85 -7.75 4.68
CA HIS A 39 5.02 -6.47 3.98
C HIS A 39 3.80 -6.10 3.13
N LEU A 40 3.22 -7.07 2.40
CA LEU A 40 1.97 -6.87 1.65
C LEU A 40 0.82 -6.45 2.55
N ARG A 41 0.60 -7.19 3.63
CA ARG A 41 -0.47 -6.90 4.60
C ARG A 41 -0.29 -5.54 5.25
N HIS A 42 0.94 -5.24 5.67
CA HIS A 42 1.26 -4.00 6.36
C HIS A 42 1.14 -2.77 5.45
N MET A 43 1.36 -2.90 4.14
CA MET A 43 1.06 -1.83 3.18
C MET A 43 -0.43 -1.49 3.17
N LEU A 44 -1.31 -2.50 3.05
CA LEU A 44 -2.76 -2.31 3.08
C LEU A 44 -3.20 -1.58 4.35
N GLU A 45 -2.77 -2.08 5.51
CA GLU A 45 -3.16 -1.54 6.81
C GLU A 45 -2.64 -0.11 7.00
N THR A 46 -1.38 0.15 6.62
CA THR A 46 -0.79 1.48 6.76
C THR A 46 -1.43 2.49 5.81
N PHE A 47 -1.73 2.09 4.57
CA PHE A 47 -2.45 2.93 3.63
C PHE A 47 -3.80 3.35 4.20
N ARG A 48 -4.62 2.38 4.65
CA ARG A 48 -5.93 2.64 5.27
C ARG A 48 -5.81 3.57 6.47
N HIS A 49 -4.83 3.35 7.34
CA HIS A 49 -4.59 4.19 8.50
C HIS A 49 -4.26 5.65 8.10
N HIS A 50 -3.35 5.85 7.14
CA HIS A 50 -3.03 7.18 6.67
C HIS A 50 -4.21 7.84 5.95
N ALA A 51 -4.94 7.09 5.14
CA ALA A 51 -6.13 7.57 4.44
C ALA A 51 -7.19 7.99 5.46
N ALA A 52 -7.50 7.18 6.46
CA ALA A 52 -8.43 7.54 7.53
C ALA A 52 -7.99 8.77 8.34
N THR A 53 -6.68 8.98 8.52
CA THR A 53 -6.14 10.18 9.20
C THR A 53 -6.46 11.46 8.41
N VAL A 54 -6.42 11.38 7.08
CA VAL A 54 -6.66 12.50 6.16
C VAL A 54 -8.14 12.68 5.85
N SER A 55 -8.87 11.56 5.75
CA SER A 55 -10.23 11.47 5.25
C SER A 55 -11.02 10.44 6.06
N PRO A 56 -11.45 10.78 7.28
CA PRO A 56 -12.21 9.86 8.14
C PRO A 56 -13.50 9.36 7.49
N GLU A 57 -14.05 10.10 6.52
CA GLU A 57 -15.26 9.76 5.75
C GLU A 57 -15.09 8.59 4.77
N LEU A 58 -13.86 8.09 4.57
CA LEU A 58 -13.61 6.88 3.77
C LEU A 58 -13.80 5.58 4.56
N GLU A 59 -13.88 5.66 5.90
CA GLU A 59 -14.20 4.51 6.73
C GLU A 59 -15.71 4.20 6.72
N PRO A 60 -16.11 2.92 6.89
CA PRO A 60 -15.24 1.75 7.07
C PRO A 60 -14.70 1.18 5.75
N TRP A 61 -13.44 0.74 5.75
CA TRP A 61 -12.89 -0.02 4.62
C TRP A 61 -13.42 -1.47 4.58
N PRO A 62 -13.55 -2.09 3.40
CA PRO A 62 -13.89 -3.51 3.29
C PRO A 62 -12.88 -4.40 4.03
N ALA A 63 -13.35 -5.33 4.86
CA ALA A 63 -12.47 -6.23 5.59
C ALA A 63 -11.70 -7.17 4.64
N VAL A 64 -10.41 -7.36 4.89
CA VAL A 64 -9.59 -8.35 4.20
C VAL A 64 -9.22 -9.44 5.21
N PRO A 65 -9.66 -10.70 5.02
CA PRO A 65 -9.30 -11.81 5.90
C PRO A 65 -7.78 -11.89 6.10
N PHE A 66 -7.34 -12.32 7.28
CA PHE A 66 -5.91 -12.36 7.58
C PHE A 66 -5.18 -13.46 6.78
N ASP A 67 -5.89 -14.53 6.48
CA ASP A 67 -5.48 -15.67 5.63
C ASP A 67 -5.75 -15.43 4.13
N ALA A 68 -6.14 -14.21 3.75
CA ALA A 68 -6.34 -13.87 2.35
C ALA A 68 -5.06 -14.07 1.54
N SER A 69 -5.21 -14.58 0.32
CA SER A 69 -4.07 -14.73 -0.59
C SER A 69 -3.35 -13.39 -0.82
N PRO A 70 -2.03 -13.41 -1.11
CA PRO A 70 -1.28 -12.21 -1.48
C PRO A 70 -1.95 -11.38 -2.59
N TYR A 71 -2.58 -12.05 -3.56
CA TYR A 71 -3.34 -11.41 -4.64
C TYR A 71 -4.59 -10.69 -4.14
N ALA A 72 -5.33 -11.28 -3.19
CA ALA A 72 -6.51 -10.64 -2.62
C ALA A 72 -6.14 -9.41 -1.77
N VAL A 73 -5.04 -9.47 -1.02
CA VAL A 73 -4.49 -8.29 -0.30
C VAL A 73 -4.10 -7.20 -1.30
N ALA A 74 -3.47 -7.60 -2.39
CA ALA A 74 -3.07 -6.73 -3.48
C ALA A 74 -4.25 -6.01 -4.14
N ASP A 75 -5.28 -6.75 -4.52
CA ASP A 75 -6.47 -6.20 -5.16
C ASP A 75 -7.25 -5.28 -4.21
N ALA A 76 -7.30 -5.60 -2.91
CA ALA A 76 -7.92 -4.74 -1.91
C ALA A 76 -7.20 -3.39 -1.76
N LEU A 77 -5.86 -3.39 -1.72
CA LEU A 77 -5.10 -2.15 -1.64
C LEU A 77 -5.33 -1.27 -2.87
N LEU A 78 -5.40 -1.86 -4.08
CA LEU A 78 -5.76 -1.13 -5.31
C LEU A 78 -7.12 -0.45 -5.20
N ALA A 79 -8.13 -1.21 -4.74
CA ALA A 79 -9.47 -0.68 -4.59
C ALA A 79 -9.50 0.49 -3.59
N ASP A 80 -8.79 0.38 -2.47
CA ASP A 80 -8.71 1.45 -1.47
C ASP A 80 -8.00 2.70 -2.01
N ILE A 81 -6.93 2.51 -2.81
CA ILE A 81 -6.23 3.60 -3.50
C ILE A 81 -7.15 4.29 -4.50
N ASP A 82 -7.84 3.54 -5.36
CA ASP A 82 -8.78 4.10 -6.33
C ASP A 82 -9.89 4.88 -5.62
N GLN A 83 -10.40 4.37 -4.49
CA GLN A 83 -11.37 5.06 -3.65
C GLN A 83 -10.80 6.38 -3.08
N PHE A 84 -9.58 6.36 -2.53
CA PHE A 84 -8.93 7.56 -2.01
C PHE A 84 -8.65 8.61 -3.10
N VAL A 85 -8.21 8.17 -4.29
CA VAL A 85 -7.96 9.05 -5.44
C VAL A 85 -9.26 9.68 -5.93
N ALA A 86 -10.34 8.88 -6.06
CA ALA A 86 -11.66 9.38 -6.46
C ALA A 86 -12.21 10.38 -5.44
N TRP A 87 -12.06 10.09 -4.16
CA TRP A 87 -12.41 11.01 -3.08
C TRP A 87 -11.65 12.33 -3.19
N TRP A 88 -10.33 12.28 -3.38
CA TRP A 88 -9.52 13.48 -3.54
C TRP A 88 -9.92 14.28 -4.78
N ALA A 89 -10.21 13.61 -5.90
CA ALA A 89 -10.67 14.21 -7.14
C ALA A 89 -11.93 15.06 -6.97
N GLY A 90 -12.85 14.59 -6.12
CA GLY A 90 -14.13 15.24 -5.88
C GLY A 90 -14.07 16.47 -4.99
N ARG A 91 -12.92 16.79 -4.39
CA ARG A 91 -12.79 17.89 -3.44
C ARG A 91 -12.48 19.24 -4.12
N PRO A 92 -13.03 20.36 -3.60
CA PRO A 92 -12.67 21.68 -4.09
C PRO A 92 -11.19 21.97 -3.83
N PRO A 93 -10.49 22.75 -4.69
CA PRO A 93 -9.05 23.00 -4.59
C PRO A 93 -8.56 23.50 -3.22
N GLN A 94 -9.42 24.23 -2.49
CA GLN A 94 -9.15 24.71 -1.14
C GLN A 94 -8.95 23.58 -0.12
N SER A 95 -9.39 22.36 -0.42
CA SER A 95 -9.18 21.18 0.42
C SER A 95 -7.70 20.74 0.50
N ALA A 96 -6.82 21.26 -0.38
CA ALA A 96 -5.38 21.07 -0.25
C ALA A 96 -4.81 21.73 1.02
N GLN A 97 -5.57 22.63 1.65
CA GLN A 97 -5.18 23.28 2.90
C GLN A 97 -5.56 22.49 4.16
N VAL A 98 -6.12 21.27 4.02
CA VAL A 98 -6.40 20.41 5.17
C VAL A 98 -5.12 20.19 5.97
N ARG A 99 -5.17 20.53 7.26
CA ARG A 99 -4.07 20.39 8.21
C ARG A 99 -4.32 19.18 9.08
N VAL A 100 -3.41 18.21 9.03
CA VAL A 100 -3.50 16.92 9.71
C VAL A 100 -2.43 16.85 10.78
N HIS A 101 -2.80 16.45 11.99
CA HIS A 101 -1.84 16.16 13.05
C HIS A 101 -1.32 14.73 12.89
N TYR A 102 -0.04 14.58 12.54
CA TYR A 102 0.59 13.28 12.32
C TYR A 102 2.02 13.28 12.85
N GLY A 103 2.39 12.27 13.66
CA GLY A 103 3.74 12.12 14.19
C GLY A 103 4.26 13.33 14.98
N GLY A 104 3.39 14.02 15.72
CA GLY A 104 3.74 15.22 16.50
C GLY A 104 3.91 16.49 15.67
N ARG A 105 3.56 16.47 14.38
CA ARG A 105 3.64 17.63 13.48
C ARG A 105 2.28 17.91 12.85
N VAL A 106 2.09 19.16 12.43
CA VAL A 106 0.95 19.54 11.58
C VAL A 106 1.43 19.52 10.13
N MET A 107 0.78 18.70 9.32
CA MET A 107 1.13 18.47 7.93
C MET A 107 -0.03 18.87 7.01
N ASP A 108 0.27 19.29 5.79
CA ASP A 108 -0.76 19.36 4.75
C ASP A 108 -0.98 18.00 4.07
N LEU A 109 -1.96 17.95 3.18
CA LEU A 109 -2.25 16.73 2.44
C LEU A 109 -1.07 16.27 1.56
N SER A 110 -0.35 17.20 0.93
CA SER A 110 0.77 16.85 0.05
C SER A 110 1.88 16.16 0.85
N GLU A 111 2.15 16.65 2.06
CA GLU A 111 3.07 16.02 3.00
C GLU A 111 2.59 14.62 3.41
N MET A 112 1.30 14.45 3.71
CA MET A 112 0.72 13.13 4.04
C MET A 112 0.80 12.13 2.88
N VAL A 113 0.50 12.57 1.66
CA VAL A 113 0.67 11.77 0.43
C VAL A 113 2.12 11.36 0.24
N GLY A 114 3.07 12.26 0.52
CA GLY A 114 4.50 11.96 0.46
C GLY A 114 4.91 10.87 1.47
N ILE A 115 4.33 10.88 2.67
CA ILE A 115 4.54 9.84 3.69
C ILE A 115 3.98 8.50 3.22
N MET A 116 2.73 8.47 2.76
CA MET A 116 2.08 7.27 2.24
C MET A 116 2.91 6.64 1.12
N THR A 117 3.32 7.45 0.15
CA THR A 117 4.10 7.02 -1.02
C THR A 117 5.44 6.41 -0.60
N ARG A 118 6.17 7.07 0.31
CA ARG A 118 7.46 6.56 0.80
C ARG A 118 7.29 5.22 1.53
N HIS A 119 6.27 5.11 2.37
CA HIS A 119 6.01 3.90 3.15
C HIS A 119 5.67 2.71 2.24
N ILE A 120 4.76 2.92 1.28
CA ILE A 120 4.39 1.92 0.27
C ILE A 120 5.61 1.51 -0.56
N THR A 121 6.39 2.48 -1.05
CA THR A 121 7.58 2.19 -1.88
C THR A 121 8.58 1.31 -1.15
N TRP A 122 8.84 1.58 0.14
CA TRP A 122 9.76 0.78 0.94
C TRP A 122 9.30 -0.69 1.06
N HIS A 123 8.02 -0.89 1.34
CA HIS A 123 7.46 -2.24 1.46
C HIS A 123 7.33 -2.96 0.13
N ALA A 124 6.95 -2.26 -0.94
CA ALA A 124 6.94 -2.82 -2.28
C ALA A 124 8.31 -3.39 -2.64
N ALA A 125 9.38 -2.63 -2.41
CA ALA A 125 10.75 -3.10 -2.62
C ALA A 125 11.08 -4.36 -1.79
N ALA A 126 10.59 -4.45 -0.56
CA ALA A 126 10.76 -5.66 0.26
C ALA A 126 9.99 -6.87 -0.30
N VAL A 127 8.77 -6.68 -0.81
CA VAL A 127 8.00 -7.75 -1.48
C VAL A 127 8.70 -8.22 -2.75
N HIS A 128 9.23 -7.30 -3.55
CA HIS A 128 10.09 -7.63 -4.69
C HIS A 128 11.29 -8.47 -4.27
N TYR A 129 11.93 -8.09 -3.17
CA TYR A 129 13.07 -8.82 -2.65
C TYR A 129 12.69 -10.27 -2.30
N TRP A 130 11.55 -10.43 -1.62
CA TRP A 130 11.00 -11.75 -1.29
C TRP A 130 10.68 -12.59 -2.51
N CYS A 131 9.97 -12.02 -3.48
CA CYS A 131 9.60 -12.72 -4.71
C CYS A 131 10.82 -13.23 -5.48
N ARG A 132 11.93 -12.47 -5.50
CA ARG A 132 13.07 -12.74 -6.38
C ARG A 132 14.23 -13.48 -5.73
N TRP A 133 14.54 -13.21 -4.46
CA TRP A 133 15.80 -13.66 -3.84
C TRP A 133 15.63 -14.48 -2.57
N LYS A 134 14.43 -14.51 -1.98
CA LYS A 134 14.18 -15.22 -0.72
C LYS A 134 13.48 -16.56 -0.90
N MET A 135 13.48 -17.09 -2.13
CA MET A 135 13.09 -18.48 -2.42
C MET A 135 13.97 -19.47 -1.63
N PRO A 136 13.44 -20.62 -1.20
CA PRO A 136 14.22 -21.65 -0.54
C PRO A 136 15.47 -21.99 -1.34
N VAL A 137 16.62 -22.01 -0.67
CA VAL A 137 17.90 -22.48 -1.21
C VAL A 137 17.73 -23.96 -1.54
N GLY A 138 17.29 -24.27 -2.77
CA GLY A 138 16.94 -25.62 -3.19
C GLY A 138 16.07 -25.68 -4.45
N GLU A 139 15.37 -24.59 -4.79
CA GLU A 139 14.55 -24.49 -6.02
C GLU A 139 14.98 -23.35 -6.95
N ALA A 140 16.21 -22.85 -6.81
CA ALA A 140 16.82 -22.04 -7.86
C ALA A 140 17.22 -22.97 -9.01
N ARG A 141 16.60 -22.73 -10.17
CA ARG A 141 16.73 -23.44 -11.46
C ARG A 141 18.10 -24.03 -11.76
#